data_AF-A0A7Y7TF69-F1
#
_entry.id   AF-A0A7Y7TF69-F1
#
_cell.length_a   1.000
_cell.length_b   1.000
_cell.length_c   1.000
_cell.angle_alpha   90.00
_cell.angle_beta   90.00
_cell.angle_gamma   90.00
#
_symmetry.space_group_name_H-M   'P 1'
#
loop_
_entity.id
_entity.type
_entity.pdbx_description
1 polymer ?
#
loop_
_entity_poly.entity_id
_entity_poly.type
_entity_poly.pdbx_seq_one_letter_code
_entity_poly.pdbx_strand_id
1 'polypeptide(L)'
;MRRLVLLPLLLLFLGCSQNHFNVPAENFASRVKMLGVAPIFIDDDSDIKHPQKEQLIALVTEANHTYEYQLARKLKETGNYFSVSLLDGDPRMIFSSLFFRREKRDDASIQYNKYFWKNDEIQKYIHKNNLDAVMLIVVSGLSKTDKIYSNTMLSSLTSEYNYLIMTAQIVDANGTVLWEYPNFRSRLPTFQPMIALQYPDFNEAEANISEKAEVKFKTIDGIKRRFNEKQKDLLRRETKEAEVYVSQFDEMVSLLKFDSSKDPKKTPVPEKARTTVDQSRPAAALPATPQSKPAVVSGPVVETPAVKAMEPKILPVEATGVPSDEIVPAADQPK
;
A
#
# COMPACT_ATOMS: atom_id res chain seq x y z
N MET A 1 16.47 54.99 11.43
CA MET A 1 15.73 53.78 11.85
C MET A 1 14.69 53.33 10.81
N ARG A 2 15.07 53.14 9.52
CA ARG A 2 14.09 52.87 8.43
C ARG A 2 14.40 51.64 7.55
N ARG A 3 15.34 50.77 7.98
CA ARG A 3 15.83 49.63 7.17
C ARG A 3 15.62 48.24 7.81
N LEU A 4 14.83 48.11 8.87
CA LEU A 4 14.70 46.88 9.66
C LEU A 4 13.37 46.11 9.50
N VAL A 5 12.50 46.49 8.55
CA VAL A 5 11.14 45.91 8.39
C VAL A 5 11.01 44.99 7.17
N LEU A 6 12.05 44.83 6.34
CA LEU A 6 11.95 44.07 5.08
C LEU A 6 12.34 42.57 5.17
N LEU A 7 12.89 42.12 6.29
CA LEU A 7 13.33 40.73 6.46
C LEU A 7 12.20 39.69 6.68
N PRO A 8 11.09 39.98 7.40
CA PRO A 8 10.04 38.96 7.62
C PRO A 8 9.14 38.71 6.39
N LEU A 9 9.13 39.62 5.41
CA LEU A 9 8.31 39.46 4.18
C LEU A 9 8.96 38.50 3.17
N LEU A 10 10.29 38.32 3.21
CA LEU A 10 11.00 37.43 2.30
C LEU A 10 10.84 35.94 2.66
N LEU A 11 10.53 35.63 3.92
CA LEU A 11 10.35 34.24 4.40
C LEU A 11 8.98 33.65 4.01
N LEU A 12 8.01 34.48 3.60
CA LEU A 12 6.67 34.02 3.17
C LEU A 12 6.65 33.46 1.74
N PHE A 13 7.71 33.67 0.95
CA PHE A 13 7.82 33.14 -0.42
C PHE A 13 8.63 31.85 -0.52
N LEU A 14 9.13 31.31 0.61
CA LEU A 14 9.69 29.96 0.67
C LEU A 14 8.57 28.91 0.84
N GLY A 15 7.50 29.05 0.06
CA GLY A 15 6.53 28.00 -0.17
C GLY A 15 7.20 26.90 -0.98
N CYS A 16 8.04 26.08 -0.34
CA CYS A 16 8.57 24.85 -0.88
C CYS A 16 7.37 23.95 -1.20
N SER A 17 6.89 24.00 -2.45
CA SER A 17 5.90 23.05 -2.94
C SER A 17 6.55 21.67 -2.96
N GLN A 18 6.39 20.91 -1.87
CA GLN A 18 6.62 19.48 -1.86
C GLN A 18 5.51 18.86 -2.71
N ASN A 19 5.74 18.76 -4.02
CA ASN A 19 4.69 18.33 -4.94
C ASN A 19 4.60 16.80 -4.95
N HIS A 20 3.79 16.25 -4.04
CA HIS A 20 3.44 14.82 -4.01
C HIS A 20 2.43 14.44 -5.10
N PHE A 21 1.78 15.45 -5.69
CA PHE A 21 0.85 15.27 -6.79
C PHE A 21 1.58 15.27 -8.13
N ASN A 22 1.21 14.33 -9.00
CA ASN A 22 1.67 14.31 -10.39
C ASN A 22 0.86 15.27 -11.28
N VAL A 23 -0.22 15.82 -10.74
CA VAL A 23 -1.07 16.86 -11.35
C VAL A 23 -1.16 18.06 -10.40
N PRO A 24 -1.48 19.28 -10.87
CA PRO A 24 -1.77 20.40 -9.97
C PRO A 24 -2.84 20.03 -8.94
N ALA A 25 -2.69 20.47 -7.69
CA ALA A 25 -3.57 20.08 -6.59
C ALA A 25 -5.04 20.50 -6.84
N GLU A 26 -5.25 21.62 -7.52
CA GLU A 26 -6.58 22.10 -7.92
C GLU A 26 -7.25 21.16 -8.94
N ASN A 27 -6.43 20.58 -9.84
CA ASN A 27 -6.89 19.59 -10.79
C ASN A 27 -7.13 18.23 -10.11
N PHE A 28 -6.43 17.92 -9.02
CA PHE A 28 -6.67 16.71 -8.23
C PHE A 28 -8.06 16.75 -7.59
N ALA A 29 -8.38 17.83 -6.88
CA ALA A 29 -9.65 18.00 -6.17
C ALA A 29 -10.87 17.91 -7.10
N SER A 30 -10.77 18.49 -8.29
CA SER A 30 -11.84 18.48 -9.28
C SER A 30 -12.03 17.11 -9.95
N ARG A 31 -10.98 16.27 -9.99
CA ARG A 31 -11.00 14.94 -10.62
C ARG A 31 -11.44 13.83 -9.67
N VAL A 32 -11.17 13.93 -8.38
CA VAL A 32 -11.39 12.83 -7.42
C VAL A 32 -12.42 13.22 -6.37
N LYS A 33 -13.70 12.90 -6.62
CA LYS A 33 -14.78 13.10 -5.64
C LYS A 33 -15.08 11.79 -4.90
N MET A 34 -15.09 10.68 -5.63
CA MET A 34 -15.32 9.33 -5.13
C MET A 34 -14.00 8.55 -5.11
N LEU A 35 -13.41 8.35 -3.93
CA LEU A 35 -12.16 7.59 -3.76
C LEU A 35 -12.45 6.19 -3.22
N GLY A 36 -12.04 5.16 -3.94
CA GLY A 36 -11.96 3.81 -3.40
C GLY A 36 -10.59 3.55 -2.79
N VAL A 37 -10.53 2.86 -1.66
CA VAL A 37 -9.28 2.36 -1.06
C VAL A 37 -9.27 0.85 -1.27
N ALA A 38 -8.35 0.34 -2.08
CA ALA A 38 -8.21 -1.10 -2.26
C ALA A 38 -7.62 -1.76 -1.00
N PRO A 39 -7.85 -3.07 -0.78
CA PRO A 39 -7.16 -3.81 0.26
C PRO A 39 -5.64 -3.65 0.15
N ILE A 40 -4.93 -3.59 1.27
CA ILE A 40 -3.47 -3.38 1.25
C ILE A 40 -2.78 -4.64 0.70
N PHE A 41 -2.06 -4.49 -0.41
CA PHE A 41 -1.35 -5.57 -1.08
C PHE A 41 0.00 -5.86 -0.43
N ILE A 42 0.51 -7.07 -0.67
CA ILE A 42 1.89 -7.45 -0.37
C ILE A 42 2.54 -7.93 -1.67
N ASP A 43 3.69 -7.36 -2.00
CA ASP A 43 4.54 -7.85 -3.07
C ASP A 43 5.45 -8.96 -2.52
N ASP A 44 4.98 -10.20 -2.57
CA ASP A 44 5.72 -11.38 -2.10
C ASP A 44 7.01 -11.62 -2.90
N ASP A 45 7.06 -11.17 -4.15
CA ASP A 45 8.22 -11.27 -5.03
C ASP A 45 9.25 -10.13 -4.81
N SER A 46 8.99 -9.20 -3.91
CA SER A 46 9.93 -8.12 -3.57
C SER A 46 11.11 -8.61 -2.71
N ASP A 47 12.03 -7.70 -2.37
CA ASP A 47 13.28 -8.01 -1.68
C ASP A 47 13.08 -8.26 -0.17
N ILE A 48 12.21 -9.21 0.19
CA ILE A 48 11.98 -9.65 1.56
C ILE A 48 12.95 -10.81 1.86
N LYS A 49 14.03 -10.51 2.58
CA LYS A 49 15.13 -11.47 2.84
C LYS A 49 14.97 -12.25 4.15
N HIS A 50 13.82 -12.17 4.82
CA HIS A 50 13.60 -12.79 6.12
C HIS A 50 13.63 -14.34 6.03
N PRO A 51 14.34 -15.06 6.92
CA PRO A 51 14.43 -16.53 6.86
C PRO A 51 13.08 -17.26 6.94
N GLN A 52 12.11 -16.66 7.64
CA GLN A 52 10.73 -17.16 7.77
C GLN A 52 9.77 -16.31 6.92
N LYS A 53 10.06 -16.16 5.62
CA LYS A 53 9.37 -15.22 4.72
C LYS A 53 7.87 -15.47 4.64
N GLU A 54 7.43 -16.72 4.55
CA GLU A 54 6.03 -17.10 4.38
C GLU A 54 5.21 -16.76 5.62
N GLN A 55 5.77 -17.01 6.81
CA GLN A 55 5.14 -16.64 8.09
C GLN A 55 5.05 -15.13 8.25
N LEU A 56 6.09 -14.40 7.81
CA LEU A 56 6.08 -12.94 7.79
C LEU A 56 4.98 -12.41 6.86
N ILE A 57 4.85 -12.94 5.64
CA ILE A 57 3.81 -12.53 4.68
C ILE A 57 2.41 -12.77 5.26
N ALA A 58 2.17 -13.92 5.89
CA ALA A 58 0.88 -14.22 6.52
C ALA A 58 0.56 -13.22 7.65
N LEU A 59 1.55 -12.96 8.52
CA LEU A 59 1.42 -11.99 9.62
C LEU A 59 1.12 -10.58 9.10
N VAL A 60 1.83 -10.12 8.07
CA VAL A 60 1.62 -8.80 7.48
C VAL A 60 0.26 -8.72 6.80
N THR A 61 -0.19 -9.79 6.13
CA THR A 61 -1.52 -9.86 5.50
C THR A 61 -2.64 -9.68 6.53
N GLU A 62 -2.55 -10.43 7.64
CA GLU A 62 -3.52 -10.35 8.73
C GLU A 62 -3.55 -8.95 9.36
N ALA A 63 -2.37 -8.38 9.62
CA ALA A 63 -2.25 -7.03 10.15
C ALA A 63 -2.83 -5.99 9.19
N ASN A 64 -2.50 -6.07 7.90
CA ASN A 64 -3.00 -5.15 6.86
C ASN A 64 -4.53 -5.12 6.85
N HIS A 65 -5.16 -6.30 6.80
CA HIS A 65 -6.62 -6.41 6.81
C HIS A 65 -7.27 -5.85 8.09
N THR A 66 -6.59 -5.99 9.22
CA THR A 66 -7.07 -5.44 10.50
C THR A 66 -7.07 -3.91 10.51
N TYR A 67 -6.09 -3.28 9.86
CA TYR A 67 -5.84 -1.83 9.99
C TYR A 67 -6.27 -1.00 8.77
N GLU A 68 -6.55 -1.59 7.61
CA GLU A 68 -6.91 -0.85 6.39
C GLU A 68 -8.16 0.06 6.54
N TYR A 69 -9.14 -0.33 7.36
CA TYR A 69 -10.29 0.51 7.68
C TYR A 69 -9.89 1.83 8.34
N GLN A 70 -8.81 1.85 9.13
CA GLN A 70 -8.33 3.07 9.79
C GLN A 70 -7.87 4.11 8.77
N LEU A 71 -7.20 3.68 7.70
CA LEU A 71 -6.78 4.58 6.63
C LEU A 71 -7.99 5.17 5.90
N ALA A 72 -8.97 4.33 5.51
CA ALA A 72 -10.19 4.80 4.85
C ALA A 72 -10.95 5.81 5.73
N ARG A 73 -11.00 5.57 7.04
CA ARG A 73 -11.59 6.50 8.01
C ARG A 73 -10.81 7.82 8.07
N LYS A 74 -9.48 7.79 8.23
CA LYS A 74 -8.65 9.01 8.27
C LYS A 74 -8.78 9.83 6.99
N LEU A 75 -8.82 9.18 5.82
CA LEU A 75 -9.06 9.83 4.53
C LEU A 75 -10.44 10.51 4.48
N LYS A 76 -11.48 9.85 5.00
CA LYS A 76 -12.82 10.44 5.10
C LYS A 76 -12.87 11.66 6.04
N GLU A 77 -12.17 11.59 7.17
CA GLU A 77 -12.08 12.66 8.16
C GLU A 77 -11.36 13.91 7.62
N THR A 78 -10.59 13.80 6.52
CA THR A 78 -10.01 14.98 5.87
C THR A 78 -11.05 15.92 5.25
N GLY A 79 -12.23 15.40 4.86
CA GLY A 79 -13.24 16.18 4.13
C GLY A 79 -12.85 16.55 2.69
N ASN A 80 -11.74 16.00 2.15
CA ASN A 80 -11.26 16.30 0.80
C ASN A 80 -12.06 15.60 -0.30
N TYR A 81 -12.80 14.55 0.04
CA TYR A 81 -13.54 13.71 -0.90
C TYR A 81 -15.03 13.75 -0.56
N PHE A 82 -15.89 13.63 -1.58
CA PHE A 82 -17.33 13.47 -1.37
C PHE A 82 -17.64 12.11 -0.71
N SER A 83 -16.94 11.06 -1.15
CA SER A 83 -17.01 9.74 -0.52
C SER A 83 -15.65 9.06 -0.54
N VAL A 84 -15.36 8.34 0.54
CA VAL A 84 -14.25 7.39 0.65
C VAL A 84 -14.83 6.04 0.99
N SER A 85 -14.51 5.00 0.23
CA SER A 85 -15.02 3.64 0.45
C SER A 85 -13.89 2.62 0.43
N LEU A 86 -13.81 1.78 1.46
CA LEU A 86 -12.93 0.61 1.46
C LEU A 86 -13.54 -0.43 0.51
N LEU A 87 -12.75 -0.92 -0.42
CA LEU A 87 -13.15 -1.91 -1.40
C LEU A 87 -12.91 -3.31 -0.83
N ASP A 88 -13.83 -4.23 -1.10
CA ASP A 88 -13.74 -5.61 -0.64
C ASP A 88 -13.13 -6.52 -1.72
N GLY A 89 -12.54 -7.63 -1.29
CA GLY A 89 -12.01 -8.69 -2.13
C GLY A 89 -10.64 -9.22 -1.67
N ASP A 90 -10.22 -10.34 -2.25
CA ASP A 90 -8.93 -10.94 -1.95
C ASP A 90 -7.78 -10.06 -2.47
N PRO A 91 -6.93 -9.49 -1.59
CA PRO A 91 -5.83 -8.61 -1.98
C PRO A 91 -4.88 -9.27 -2.99
N ARG A 92 -4.65 -10.59 -2.89
CA ARG A 92 -3.71 -11.27 -3.79
C ARG A 92 -4.24 -11.39 -5.21
N MET A 93 -5.53 -11.73 -5.34
CA MET A 93 -6.20 -11.81 -6.64
C MET A 93 -6.37 -10.43 -7.26
N ILE A 94 -6.72 -9.41 -6.48
CA ILE A 94 -6.80 -8.03 -6.97
C ILE A 94 -5.42 -7.58 -7.45
N PHE A 95 -4.37 -7.74 -6.63
CA PHE A 95 -3.02 -7.33 -6.98
C PHE A 95 -2.54 -7.99 -8.28
N SER A 96 -2.63 -9.31 -8.39
CA SER A 96 -2.21 -10.04 -9.60
C SER A 96 -3.00 -9.63 -10.86
N SER A 97 -4.28 -9.28 -10.72
CA SER A 97 -5.10 -8.79 -11.84
C SER A 97 -4.64 -7.40 -12.30
N LEU A 98 -4.45 -6.46 -11.38
CA LEU A 98 -4.14 -5.06 -11.66
C LEU A 98 -2.65 -4.82 -11.97
N PHE A 99 -1.76 -5.63 -11.39
CA PHE A 99 -0.32 -5.46 -11.51
C PHE A 99 0.17 -5.74 -12.94
N PHE A 100 0.99 -4.83 -13.47
CA PHE A 100 1.66 -5.01 -14.76
C PHE A 100 3.15 -5.31 -14.57
N ARG A 101 3.86 -4.40 -13.90
CA ARG A 101 5.30 -4.54 -13.62
C ARG A 101 5.70 -3.66 -12.45
N ARG A 102 6.88 -3.95 -11.90
CA ARG A 102 7.59 -3.10 -10.94
C ARG A 102 8.93 -2.64 -11.50
N GLU A 103 9.38 -1.48 -11.06
CA GLU A 103 10.68 -0.92 -11.38
C GLU A 103 11.35 -0.50 -10.08
N LYS A 104 12.57 -0.99 -9.83
CA LYS A 104 13.37 -0.53 -8.69
C LYS A 104 13.92 0.85 -9.03
N ARG A 105 13.59 1.84 -8.21
CA ARG A 105 14.13 3.20 -8.30
C ARG A 105 15.06 3.50 -7.15
N ASP A 106 15.99 4.42 -7.39
CA ASP A 106 16.86 5.01 -6.38
C ASP A 106 16.75 6.53 -6.52
N ASP A 107 15.89 7.12 -5.68
CA ASP A 107 15.64 8.55 -5.69
C ASP A 107 16.14 9.14 -4.36
N ALA A 108 17.06 10.11 -4.43
CA ALA A 108 17.64 10.77 -3.26
C ALA A 108 18.19 9.80 -2.19
N SER A 109 18.86 8.73 -2.64
CA SER A 109 19.43 7.66 -1.80
C SER A 109 18.40 6.77 -1.10
N ILE A 110 17.14 6.84 -1.54
CA ILE A 110 16.09 5.90 -1.14
C ILE A 110 15.78 5.00 -2.31
N GLN A 111 16.07 3.73 -2.11
CA GLN A 111 15.66 2.69 -3.04
C GLN A 111 14.21 2.27 -2.73
N TYR A 112 13.38 2.05 -3.74
CA TYR A 112 12.01 1.54 -3.56
C TYR A 112 11.47 0.94 -4.86
N ASN A 113 10.37 0.18 -4.76
CA ASN A 113 9.69 -0.36 -5.93
C ASN A 113 8.59 0.62 -6.38
N LYS A 114 8.67 1.07 -7.63
CA LYS A 114 7.57 1.76 -8.31
C LYS A 114 6.69 0.76 -9.04
N TYR A 115 5.41 0.79 -8.73
CA TYR A 115 4.41 -0.10 -9.32
C TYR A 115 3.75 0.56 -10.53
N PHE A 116 3.54 -0.24 -11.57
CA PHE A 116 2.77 0.12 -12.75
C PHE A 116 1.61 -0.85 -12.90
N TRP A 117 0.46 -0.30 -13.29
CA TRP A 117 -0.81 -1.02 -13.32
C TRP A 117 -1.29 -1.22 -14.75
N LYS A 118 -2.08 -2.27 -14.98
CA LYS A 118 -2.76 -2.52 -16.26
C LYS A 118 -3.93 -1.54 -16.36
N ASN A 119 -3.83 -0.55 -17.27
CA ASN A 119 -4.83 0.50 -17.41
C ASN A 119 -6.24 -0.05 -17.62
N ASP A 120 -6.40 -1.04 -18.51
CA ASP A 120 -7.70 -1.64 -18.81
C ASP A 120 -8.34 -2.30 -17.58
N GLU A 121 -7.54 -2.94 -16.73
CA GLU A 121 -8.03 -3.62 -15.52
C GLU A 121 -8.35 -2.62 -14.41
N ILE A 122 -7.53 -1.56 -14.25
CA ILE A 122 -7.84 -0.44 -13.35
C ILE A 122 -9.14 0.25 -13.75
N GLN A 123 -9.31 0.52 -15.04
CA GLN A 123 -10.52 1.13 -15.57
C GLN A 123 -11.74 0.27 -15.22
N LYS A 124 -11.71 -1.03 -15.52
CA LYS A 124 -12.81 -1.96 -15.16
C LYS A 124 -13.06 -1.98 -13.65
N TYR A 125 -12.01 -1.99 -12.84
CA TYR A 125 -12.11 -2.03 -11.39
C TYR A 125 -12.75 -0.75 -10.82
N ILE A 126 -12.38 0.42 -11.32
CA ILE A 126 -12.97 1.71 -10.95
C ILE A 126 -14.44 1.79 -11.37
N HIS A 127 -14.77 1.42 -12.61
CA HIS A 127 -16.14 1.46 -13.12
C HIS A 127 -17.06 0.49 -12.36
N LYS A 128 -16.59 -0.73 -12.07
CA LYS A 128 -17.34 -1.72 -11.29
C LYS A 128 -17.77 -1.20 -9.91
N ASN A 129 -16.96 -0.33 -9.31
CA ASN A 129 -17.19 0.21 -7.97
C ASN A 129 -17.78 1.64 -7.98
N ASN A 130 -18.10 2.21 -9.15
CA ASN A 130 -18.60 3.59 -9.31
C ASN A 130 -17.69 4.66 -8.66
N LEU A 131 -16.38 4.54 -8.91
CA LEU A 131 -15.36 5.43 -8.35
C LEU A 131 -14.86 6.42 -9.41
N ASP A 132 -14.25 7.52 -8.97
CA ASP A 132 -13.46 8.41 -9.85
C ASP A 132 -11.99 7.97 -9.89
N ALA A 133 -11.47 7.52 -8.75
CA ALA A 133 -10.12 7.02 -8.59
C ALA A 133 -10.04 5.94 -7.52
N VAL A 134 -8.96 5.17 -7.56
CA VAL A 134 -8.63 4.15 -6.56
C VAL A 134 -7.26 4.43 -5.95
N MET A 135 -7.16 4.30 -4.62
CA MET A 135 -5.92 4.27 -3.88
C MET A 135 -5.44 2.82 -3.75
N LEU A 136 -4.25 2.56 -4.27
CA LEU A 136 -3.59 1.25 -4.26
C LEU A 136 -2.38 1.35 -3.34
N ILE A 137 -2.28 0.44 -2.36
CA ILE A 137 -1.22 0.44 -1.36
C ILE A 137 -0.51 -0.91 -1.43
N VAL A 138 0.82 -0.88 -1.46
CA VAL A 138 1.65 -2.09 -1.54
C VAL A 138 2.70 -2.06 -0.44
N VAL A 139 2.70 -3.11 0.39
CA VAL A 139 3.81 -3.42 1.29
C VAL A 139 4.83 -4.27 0.55
N SER A 140 6.10 -3.87 0.59
CA SER A 140 7.19 -4.59 -0.09
C SER A 140 8.47 -4.61 0.75
N GLY A 141 9.35 -5.55 0.45
CA GLY A 141 10.69 -5.64 1.00
C GLY A 141 11.66 -4.70 0.28
N LEU A 142 12.55 -4.10 1.06
CA LEU A 142 13.61 -3.22 0.60
C LEU A 142 14.90 -3.49 1.37
N SER A 143 16.00 -3.66 0.65
CA SER A 143 17.34 -3.58 1.26
C SER A 143 17.97 -2.21 1.02
N LYS A 144 18.53 -1.62 2.08
CA LYS A 144 19.18 -0.31 2.05
C LYS A 144 20.42 -0.31 2.95
N THR A 145 21.48 0.33 2.51
CA THR A 145 22.63 0.62 3.37
C THR A 145 22.29 1.73 4.36
N ASP A 146 22.24 1.40 5.64
CA ASP A 146 22.00 2.35 6.72
C ASP A 146 23.10 2.24 7.79
N LYS A 147 23.28 3.33 8.54
CA LYS A 147 24.18 3.39 9.70
C LYS A 147 23.35 3.45 10.97
N ILE A 148 23.38 2.38 11.75
CA ILE A 148 22.65 2.28 13.02
C ILE A 148 23.64 2.43 14.17
N TYR A 149 23.26 3.21 15.17
CA TYR A 149 24.04 3.45 16.38
C TYR A 149 23.51 2.58 17.52
N SER A 150 24.40 2.19 18.44
CA SER A 150 24.00 1.56 19.69
C SER A 150 23.27 2.54 20.61
N ASN A 151 22.59 2.02 21.62
CA ASN A 151 21.87 2.84 22.61
C ASN A 151 22.80 3.79 23.38
N THR A 152 24.08 3.44 23.53
CA THR A 152 25.10 4.28 24.18
C THR A 152 25.73 5.30 23.22
N MET A 153 25.43 5.22 21.92
CA MET A 153 26.03 6.03 20.84
C MET A 153 27.56 5.88 20.70
N LEU A 154 28.18 4.93 21.40
CA LEU A 154 29.63 4.70 21.36
C LEU A 154 30.05 3.82 20.18
N SER A 155 29.11 3.04 19.64
CA SER A 155 29.34 2.12 18.54
C SER A 155 28.30 2.33 17.44
N SER A 156 28.69 2.05 16.20
CA SER A 156 27.81 2.13 15.05
C SER A 156 28.18 1.06 14.04
N LEU A 157 27.18 0.51 13.35
CA LEU A 157 27.37 -0.44 12.27
C LEU A 157 26.73 0.13 11.00
N THR A 158 27.51 0.16 9.92
CA THR A 158 26.99 0.46 8.58
C THR A 158 26.89 -0.85 7.83
N SER A 159 25.69 -1.23 7.43
CA SER A 159 25.41 -2.49 6.72
C SER A 159 24.23 -2.31 5.78
N GLU A 160 24.05 -3.25 4.86
CA GLU A 160 22.79 -3.41 4.14
C GLU A 160 21.77 -4.07 5.07
N TYR A 161 20.68 -3.34 5.38
CA TYR A 161 19.59 -3.81 6.23
C TYR A 161 18.33 -4.02 5.40
N ASN A 162 17.54 -5.03 5.78
CA ASN A 162 16.25 -5.34 5.16
C ASN A 162 15.08 -4.75 5.94
N TYR A 163 14.15 -4.13 5.22
CA TYR A 163 12.98 -3.42 5.76
C TYR A 163 11.71 -3.84 5.00
N LEU A 164 10.58 -3.73 5.68
CA LEU A 164 9.27 -3.60 5.03
C LEU A 164 8.97 -2.11 4.84
N ILE A 165 8.47 -1.78 3.66
CA ILE A 165 8.10 -0.43 3.26
C ILE A 165 6.67 -0.41 2.74
N MET A 166 5.99 0.73 2.89
CA MET A 166 4.66 0.92 2.33
C MET A 166 4.73 1.98 1.23
N THR A 167 4.19 1.66 0.07
CA THR A 167 4.03 2.59 -1.05
C THR A 167 2.55 2.72 -1.39
N ALA A 168 2.14 3.88 -1.87
CA ALA A 168 0.76 4.13 -2.25
C ALA A 168 0.67 4.98 -3.51
N GLN A 169 -0.37 4.77 -4.30
CA GLN A 169 -0.69 5.55 -5.50
C GLN A 169 -2.19 5.77 -5.59
N ILE A 170 -2.62 6.96 -6.01
CA ILE A 170 -4.00 7.23 -6.41
C ILE A 170 -4.04 7.27 -7.94
N VAL A 171 -4.85 6.40 -8.53
CA VAL A 171 -4.94 6.21 -9.99
C VAL A 171 -6.37 6.47 -10.46
N ASP A 172 -6.52 7.27 -11.52
CA ASP A 172 -7.83 7.55 -12.13
C ASP A 172 -8.27 6.46 -13.12
N ALA A 173 -9.50 6.59 -13.63
CA ALA A 173 -10.08 5.68 -14.62
C ALA A 173 -9.27 5.55 -15.92
N ASN A 174 -8.39 6.51 -16.23
CA ASN A 174 -7.53 6.50 -17.42
C ASN A 174 -6.17 5.82 -17.15
N GLY A 175 -5.93 5.32 -15.94
CA GLY A 175 -4.64 4.80 -15.52
C GLY A 175 -3.62 5.90 -15.18
N THR A 176 -4.05 7.16 -15.06
CA THR A 176 -3.16 8.26 -14.69
C THR A 176 -2.91 8.22 -13.19
N VAL A 177 -1.65 8.11 -12.78
CA VAL A 177 -1.25 8.25 -11.37
C VAL A 177 -1.33 9.72 -10.97
N LEU A 178 -2.34 10.08 -10.19
CA LEU A 178 -2.61 11.45 -9.75
C LEU A 178 -1.75 11.87 -8.55
N TRP A 179 -1.46 10.93 -7.67
CA TRP A 179 -0.67 11.11 -6.44
C TRP A 179 0.13 9.84 -6.16
N GLU A 180 1.34 10.00 -5.62
CA GLU A 180 2.20 8.87 -5.24
C GLU A 180 2.87 9.11 -3.89
N TYR A 181 3.09 8.03 -3.15
CA TYR A 181 3.81 8.00 -1.90
C TYR A 181 4.74 6.77 -1.85
N PRO A 182 6.00 6.95 -1.46
CA PRO A 182 6.69 8.24 -1.39
C PRO A 182 6.82 8.90 -2.78
N ASN A 183 6.91 10.24 -2.82
CA ASN A 183 7.24 11.01 -4.02
C ASN A 183 8.53 11.81 -3.76
N PHE A 184 9.66 11.30 -4.25
CA PHE A 184 10.99 11.86 -3.96
C PHE A 184 11.43 12.97 -4.90
N ARG A 185 10.49 13.62 -5.62
CA ARG A 185 10.80 14.86 -6.36
C ARG A 185 11.17 16.03 -5.44
N SER A 186 11.02 15.86 -4.12
CA SER A 186 11.40 16.86 -3.12
C SER A 186 12.78 16.57 -2.50
N ARG A 187 13.50 17.63 -2.09
CA ARG A 187 14.90 17.57 -1.65
C ARG A 187 15.12 16.99 -0.25
N LEU A 188 14.06 16.65 0.48
CA LEU A 188 14.16 16.12 1.84
C LEU A 188 13.58 14.70 1.88
N PRO A 189 14.44 13.67 1.92
CA PRO A 189 14.01 12.29 1.99
C PRO A 189 13.51 11.96 3.40
N THR A 190 12.24 12.24 3.69
CA THR A 190 11.55 11.63 4.84
C THR A 190 10.77 10.44 4.31
N PHE A 191 11.42 9.28 4.34
CA PHE A 191 10.74 8.01 4.10
C PHE A 191 11.00 7.13 5.30
N GLN A 192 9.97 6.91 6.11
CA GLN A 192 10.07 6.06 7.27
C GLN A 192 9.73 4.62 6.86
N PRO A 193 10.65 3.65 7.01
CA PRO A 193 10.30 2.25 6.78
C PRO A 193 9.22 1.82 7.78
N MET A 194 8.34 0.94 7.33
CA MET A 194 7.25 0.42 8.15
C MET A 194 7.82 -0.42 9.31
N ILE A 195 8.65 -1.42 8.99
CA ILE A 195 9.33 -2.27 9.98
C ILE A 195 10.74 -2.61 9.48
N ALA A 196 11.74 -2.42 10.32
CA ALA A 196 13.06 -3.03 10.11
C ALA A 196 12.99 -4.53 10.43
N LEU A 197 13.39 -5.38 9.47
CA LEU A 197 13.41 -6.84 9.63
C LEU A 197 14.71 -7.34 10.24
N GLN A 198 15.75 -6.51 10.21
CA GLN A 198 17.06 -6.80 10.80
C GLN A 198 17.44 -5.77 11.86
N TYR A 199 18.39 -6.13 12.71
CA TYR A 199 18.99 -5.24 13.71
C TYR A 199 20.46 -5.63 13.94
N PRO A 200 21.34 -4.66 14.26
CA PRO A 200 22.69 -4.94 14.74
C PRO A 200 22.66 -5.44 16.20
N ASP A 201 23.32 -6.56 16.49
CA ASP A 201 23.41 -7.11 17.85
C ASP A 201 24.63 -6.54 18.59
N PHE A 202 24.55 -5.25 18.97
CA PHE A 202 25.61 -4.59 19.73
C PHE A 202 25.80 -5.19 21.12
N ASN A 203 24.73 -5.68 21.75
CA ASN A 203 24.78 -6.20 23.11
C ASN A 203 25.56 -7.51 23.17
N GLU A 204 25.33 -8.42 22.21
CA GLU A 204 26.09 -9.66 22.12
C GLU A 204 27.56 -9.39 21.76
N ALA A 205 27.83 -8.44 20.87
CA ALA A 205 29.20 -8.05 20.54
C ALA A 205 29.94 -7.50 21.77
N GLU A 206 29.30 -6.64 22.56
CA GLU A 206 29.86 -6.11 23.81
C GLU A 206 30.09 -7.20 24.85
N ALA A 207 29.13 -8.10 25.05
CA ALA A 207 29.23 -9.22 25.98
C ALA A 207 30.38 -10.19 25.64
N ASN A 208 30.67 -10.36 24.35
CA ASN A 208 31.75 -11.22 23.85
C ASN A 208 33.06 -10.48 23.58
N ILE A 209 33.14 -9.18 23.86
CA ILE A 209 34.30 -8.33 23.54
C ILE A 209 34.68 -8.46 22.04
N SER A 210 33.67 -8.59 21.18
CA SER A 210 33.85 -8.63 19.73
C SER A 210 34.06 -7.21 19.19
N GLU A 211 34.99 -7.07 18.25
CA GLU A 211 35.25 -5.80 17.57
C GLU A 211 34.09 -5.36 16.66
N LYS A 212 33.22 -6.30 16.25
CA LYS A 212 32.15 -6.04 15.28
C LYS A 212 30.83 -6.66 15.73
N ALA A 213 29.77 -5.86 15.63
CA ALA A 213 28.40 -6.34 15.79
C ALA A 213 27.93 -7.04 14.51
N GLU A 214 27.21 -8.14 14.69
CA GLU A 214 26.59 -8.87 13.60
C GLU A 214 25.16 -8.37 13.34
N VAL A 215 24.71 -8.48 12.09
CA VAL A 215 23.32 -8.16 11.71
C VAL A 215 22.49 -9.42 11.84
N LYS A 216 21.44 -9.36 12.67
CA LYS A 216 20.50 -10.46 12.90
C LYS A 216 19.11 -10.12 12.41
N PHE A 217 18.34 -11.14 12.03
CA PHE A 217 16.91 -10.99 11.74
C PHE A 217 16.10 -10.94 13.04
N LYS A 218 15.09 -10.08 13.09
CA LYS A 218 14.11 -10.09 14.16
C LYS A 218 13.28 -11.37 14.08
N THR A 219 12.88 -11.92 15.22
CA THR A 219 11.97 -13.06 15.22
C THR A 219 10.57 -12.66 14.76
N ILE A 220 9.79 -13.61 14.23
CA ILE A 220 8.38 -13.39 13.87
C ILE A 220 7.58 -12.86 15.07
N ASP A 221 7.82 -13.37 16.28
CA ASP A 221 7.17 -12.87 17.50
C ASP A 221 7.58 -11.44 17.85
N GLY A 222 8.83 -11.05 17.59
CA GLY A 222 9.29 -9.67 17.73
C GLY A 222 8.55 -8.73 16.77
N ILE A 223 8.40 -9.16 15.51
CA ILE A 223 7.67 -8.39 14.49
C ILE A 223 6.18 -8.30 14.83
N LYS A 224 5.56 -9.41 15.26
CA LYS A 224 4.16 -9.46 15.71
C LYS A 224 3.92 -8.53 16.90
N ARG A 225 4.83 -8.51 17.88
CA ARG A 225 4.76 -7.54 19.00
C ARG A 225 4.83 -6.10 18.51
N ARG A 226 5.70 -5.79 17.53
CA ARG A 226 5.79 -4.45 16.95
C ARG A 226 4.52 -4.04 16.20
N PHE A 227 3.86 -4.95 15.48
CA PHE A 227 2.56 -4.67 14.86
C PHE A 227 1.45 -4.41 15.89
N ASN A 228 1.50 -5.08 17.03
CA ASN A 228 0.52 -4.94 18.10
C ASN A 228 0.84 -3.80 19.08
N GLU A 229 1.96 -3.09 18.89
CA GLU A 229 2.32 -1.96 19.73
C GLU A 229 1.32 -0.82 19.49
N LYS A 230 0.58 -0.50 20.54
CA LYS A 230 -0.45 0.54 20.50
C LYS A 230 0.18 1.91 20.61
N GLN A 231 -0.32 2.85 19.82
CA GLN A 231 0.08 4.24 19.96
C GLN A 231 -0.33 4.76 21.35
N LYS A 232 0.49 5.65 21.91
CA LYS A 232 0.19 6.35 23.15
C LYS A 232 -0.30 7.75 22.83
N ASP A 233 -1.44 8.13 23.40
CA ASP A 233 -1.97 9.50 23.32
C ASP A 233 -1.09 10.48 24.12
N LEU A 234 -1.36 11.79 24.04
CA LEU A 234 -0.68 12.85 24.79
C LEU A 234 -0.65 12.60 26.31
N LEU A 235 -1.68 11.94 26.82
CA LEU A 235 -1.78 11.51 28.23
C LEU A 235 -1.13 10.15 28.50
N ARG A 236 -0.33 9.63 27.56
CA ARG A 236 0.33 8.32 27.57
C ARG A 236 -0.63 7.12 27.70
N ARG A 237 -1.89 7.31 27.33
CA ARG A 237 -2.90 6.23 27.33
C ARG A 237 -2.77 5.44 26.03
N GLU A 238 -2.82 4.12 26.13
CA GLU A 238 -2.82 3.25 24.95
C GLU A 238 -4.10 3.45 24.15
N THR A 239 -3.96 3.76 22.86
CA THR A 239 -5.07 3.82 21.92
C THR A 239 -5.39 2.42 21.37
N LYS A 240 -6.46 2.30 20.58
CA LYS A 240 -6.77 1.05 19.88
C LYS A 240 -5.96 0.86 18.60
N GLU A 241 -5.16 1.85 18.21
CA GLU A 241 -4.51 1.90 16.91
C GLU A 241 -3.05 1.44 17.03
N ALA A 242 -2.60 0.66 16.05
CA ALA A 242 -1.22 0.20 15.99
C ALA A 242 -0.29 1.34 15.56
N GLU A 243 0.74 1.63 16.34
CA GLU A 243 1.66 2.75 16.11
C GLU A 243 2.31 2.71 14.72
N VAL A 244 2.68 1.50 14.27
CA VAL A 244 3.29 1.28 12.95
C VAL A 244 2.38 1.73 11.81
N TYR A 245 1.08 1.44 11.89
CA TYR A 245 0.13 1.84 10.85
C TYR A 245 -0.27 3.30 10.98
N VAL A 246 -0.48 3.79 12.21
CA VAL A 246 -0.85 5.20 12.42
C VAL A 246 0.21 6.14 11.86
N SER A 247 1.50 5.88 12.14
CA SER A 247 2.58 6.70 11.61
C SER A 247 2.58 6.77 10.08
N GLN A 248 2.45 5.61 9.41
CA GLN A 248 2.39 5.55 7.94
C GLN A 248 1.14 6.23 7.38
N PHE A 249 -0.02 6.00 7.97
CA PHE A 249 -1.28 6.56 7.49
C PHE A 249 -1.38 8.06 7.73
N ASP A 250 -0.93 8.55 8.89
CA ASP A 250 -0.89 9.98 9.20
C ASP A 250 0.08 10.70 8.25
N GLU A 251 1.22 10.09 7.93
CA GLU A 251 2.14 10.62 6.92
C GLU A 251 1.45 10.71 5.55
N MET A 252 0.89 9.61 5.02
CA MET A 252 0.17 9.62 3.74
C MET A 252 -0.95 10.67 3.70
N VAL A 253 -1.78 10.74 4.74
CA VAL A 253 -2.90 11.67 4.84
C VAL A 253 -2.41 13.12 4.93
N SER A 254 -1.30 13.37 5.64
CA SER A 254 -0.71 14.71 5.72
C SER A 254 -0.27 15.24 4.35
N LEU A 255 0.22 14.34 3.48
CA LEU A 255 0.69 14.65 2.13
C LEU A 255 -0.43 14.75 1.09
N LEU A 256 -1.67 14.38 1.47
CA LEU A 256 -2.87 14.50 0.64
C LEU A 256 -3.66 15.78 0.91
N LYS A 257 -3.19 16.66 1.81
CA LYS A 257 -3.86 17.92 2.12
C LYS A 257 -3.68 18.91 0.97
N PHE A 258 -4.77 19.17 0.24
CA PHE A 258 -4.90 20.30 -0.67
C PHE A 258 -5.91 21.29 -0.09
N ASP A 259 -5.67 22.58 -0.28
CA ASP A 259 -6.44 23.66 0.33
C ASP A 259 -7.75 23.89 -0.45
N SER A 260 -8.74 23.00 -0.25
CA SER A 260 -10.06 23.05 -0.90
C SER A 260 -10.83 24.36 -0.63
N SER A 261 -10.45 25.09 0.43
CA SER A 261 -11.10 26.33 0.86
C SER A 261 -10.84 27.54 -0.04
N LYS A 262 -9.92 27.43 -0.99
CA LYS A 262 -9.55 28.50 -1.94
C LYS A 262 -10.34 28.47 -3.24
N ASP A 263 -11.46 27.77 -3.30
CA ASP A 263 -12.42 28.05 -4.36
C ASP A 263 -12.84 29.52 -4.27
N PRO A 264 -12.49 30.37 -5.27
CA PRO A 264 -12.95 31.74 -5.26
C PRO A 264 -14.47 31.67 -5.28
N LYS A 265 -15.12 32.17 -4.22
CA LYS A 265 -16.57 32.44 -4.19
C LYS A 265 -16.95 32.89 -5.58
N LYS A 266 -17.72 32.06 -6.31
CA LYS A 266 -18.30 32.41 -7.60
C LYS A 266 -18.93 33.78 -7.44
N THR A 267 -18.27 34.82 -7.91
CA THR A 267 -18.88 36.12 -8.09
C THR A 267 -20.05 35.85 -9.04
N PRO A 268 -21.29 36.18 -8.67
CA PRO A 268 -22.41 35.97 -9.56
C PRO A 268 -22.14 36.75 -10.83
N VAL A 269 -21.93 36.04 -11.94
CA VAL A 269 -21.81 36.65 -13.26
C VAL A 269 -23.14 37.38 -13.49
N PRO A 270 -23.14 38.69 -13.74
CA PRO A 270 -24.38 39.41 -14.00
C PRO A 270 -25.00 38.85 -15.28
N GLU A 271 -26.23 38.36 -15.13
CA GLU A 271 -27.13 37.94 -16.18
C GLU A 271 -27.32 39.10 -17.18
N LYS A 272 -26.51 39.09 -18.25
CA LYS A 272 -26.70 40.01 -19.39
C LYS A 272 -27.20 39.23 -20.60
N ALA A 273 -28.46 39.49 -20.88
CA ALA A 273 -29.12 39.50 -22.17
C ALA A 273 -29.17 38.19 -22.96
N ARG A 274 -30.35 37.56 -22.87
CA ARG A 274 -30.97 36.77 -23.94
C ARG A 274 -30.71 37.41 -25.30
N THR A 275 -30.16 36.63 -26.23
CA THR A 275 -30.35 36.88 -27.66
C THR A 275 -31.23 35.74 -28.19
N THR A 276 -32.45 36.09 -28.55
CA THR A 276 -33.41 35.28 -29.29
C THR A 276 -32.95 35.15 -30.74
N VAL A 277 -32.72 33.91 -31.20
CA VAL A 277 -32.73 33.52 -32.62
C VAL A 277 -33.32 32.10 -32.61
N ASP A 278 -34.63 31.98 -32.80
CA ASP A 278 -35.38 31.89 -34.07
C ASP A 278 -35.30 30.50 -34.73
N GLN A 279 -36.49 30.03 -35.07
CA GLN A 279 -36.87 28.67 -35.43
C GLN A 279 -36.43 28.33 -36.86
N SER A 280 -36.01 27.09 -37.09
CA SER A 280 -36.22 26.41 -38.37
C SER A 280 -36.24 24.89 -38.18
N ARG A 281 -37.45 24.34 -38.13
CA ARG A 281 -37.77 22.93 -38.32
C ARG A 281 -37.93 22.68 -39.83
N PRO A 282 -37.50 21.54 -40.35
CA PRO A 282 -38.47 20.72 -41.11
C PRO A 282 -38.53 19.27 -40.64
N ALA A 283 -39.75 18.74 -40.70
CA ALA A 283 -40.10 17.36 -40.44
C ALA A 283 -40.07 16.53 -41.74
N ALA A 284 -39.51 15.33 -41.67
CA ALA A 284 -39.77 14.16 -42.52
C ALA A 284 -38.95 13.00 -41.92
N ALA A 285 -39.25 11.72 -42.01
CA ALA A 285 -40.43 10.91 -42.31
C ALA A 285 -39.94 9.47 -41.99
N LEU A 286 -40.74 8.68 -41.26
CA LEU A 286 -40.45 7.28 -40.97
C LEU A 286 -40.46 6.44 -42.26
N PRO A 287 -39.61 5.40 -42.34
CA PRO A 287 -40.05 4.13 -42.91
C PRO A 287 -40.00 2.98 -41.91
N ALA A 288 -40.90 2.04 -42.17
CA ALA A 288 -41.32 0.95 -41.32
C ALA A 288 -40.29 -0.20 -41.18
N THR A 289 -40.48 -0.92 -40.09
CA THR A 289 -39.95 -2.25 -39.76
C THR A 289 -40.28 -3.31 -40.82
N PRO A 290 -39.40 -4.31 -40.96
CA PRO A 290 -39.87 -5.69 -41.14
C PRO A 290 -39.56 -6.55 -39.92
N GLN A 291 -40.60 -7.21 -39.42
CA GLN A 291 -40.57 -8.29 -38.46
C GLN A 291 -39.81 -9.50 -39.01
N SER A 292 -38.86 -10.05 -38.27
CA SER A 292 -38.37 -11.42 -38.47
C SER A 292 -38.82 -12.29 -37.30
N LYS A 293 -39.65 -13.29 -37.63
CA LYS A 293 -40.14 -14.37 -36.75
C LYS A 293 -38.98 -15.24 -36.23
N PRO A 294 -39.19 -15.93 -35.10
CA PRO A 294 -38.17 -16.75 -34.45
C PRO A 294 -38.03 -18.14 -35.10
N ALA A 295 -36.80 -18.55 -35.37
CA ALA A 295 -36.48 -19.93 -35.73
C ALA A 295 -36.18 -20.73 -34.45
N VAL A 296 -37.05 -21.69 -34.18
CA VAL A 296 -36.84 -22.79 -33.23
C VAL A 296 -35.84 -23.75 -33.86
N VAL A 297 -34.70 -23.98 -33.19
CA VAL A 297 -33.85 -25.13 -33.48
C VAL A 297 -33.67 -25.92 -32.19
N SER A 298 -34.06 -27.18 -32.29
CA SER A 298 -34.08 -28.19 -31.24
C SER A 298 -32.78 -29.00 -31.25
N GLY A 299 -32.18 -29.20 -30.07
CA GLY A 299 -31.29 -30.32 -29.71
C GLY A 299 -29.78 -30.20 -30.03
N PRO A 300 -28.91 -31.01 -29.39
CA PRO A 300 -29.19 -32.14 -28.51
C PRO A 300 -28.75 -31.97 -27.04
N VAL A 301 -29.39 -32.76 -26.20
CA VAL A 301 -29.08 -33.06 -24.80
C VAL A 301 -27.67 -33.63 -24.70
N VAL A 302 -26.80 -33.00 -23.92
CA VAL A 302 -25.53 -33.59 -23.48
C VAL A 302 -25.80 -34.32 -22.18
N GLU A 303 -25.64 -35.64 -22.24
CA GLU A 303 -25.67 -36.54 -21.08
C GLU A 303 -24.61 -36.15 -20.06
N THR A 304 -25.07 -35.99 -18.82
CA THR A 304 -24.24 -35.86 -17.62
C THR A 304 -23.54 -37.20 -17.35
N PRO A 305 -22.19 -37.28 -17.32
CA PRO A 305 -21.53 -38.47 -16.80
C PRO A 305 -21.73 -38.51 -15.29
N ALA A 306 -22.38 -39.56 -14.80
CA ALA A 306 -22.45 -39.90 -13.40
C ALA A 306 -21.02 -40.14 -12.87
N VAL A 307 -20.54 -39.23 -12.02
CA VAL A 307 -19.32 -39.45 -11.25
C VAL A 307 -19.62 -40.53 -10.22
N LYS A 308 -19.11 -41.74 -10.48
CA LYS A 308 -19.00 -42.80 -9.48
C LYS A 308 -18.19 -42.27 -8.30
N ALA A 309 -18.79 -42.31 -7.12
CA ALA A 309 -18.09 -42.15 -5.85
C ALA A 309 -16.98 -43.20 -5.77
N MET A 310 -15.74 -42.73 -5.79
CA MET A 310 -14.55 -43.56 -5.59
C MET A 310 -14.38 -43.74 -4.09
N GLU A 311 -14.65 -44.94 -3.63
CA GLU A 311 -14.42 -45.43 -2.27
C GLU A 311 -12.93 -45.32 -1.94
N PRO A 312 -12.54 -44.67 -0.81
CA PRO A 312 -11.14 -44.56 -0.44
C PRO A 312 -10.62 -45.93 0.01
N LYS A 313 -9.76 -46.53 -0.83
CA LYS A 313 -8.97 -47.71 -0.48
C LYS A 313 -7.92 -47.30 0.56
N ILE A 314 -8.20 -47.61 1.82
CA ILE A 314 -7.27 -47.50 2.93
C ILE A 314 -6.10 -48.46 2.65
N LEU A 315 -4.93 -47.91 2.36
CA LEU A 315 -3.68 -48.68 2.33
C LEU A 315 -3.19 -48.86 3.78
N PRO A 316 -2.70 -50.06 4.15
CA PRO A 316 -2.10 -50.29 5.46
C PRO A 316 -0.83 -49.44 5.62
N VAL A 317 -0.74 -48.72 6.73
CA VAL A 317 0.49 -48.06 7.18
C VAL A 317 1.45 -49.17 7.62
N GLU A 318 2.46 -49.43 6.79
CA GLU A 318 3.59 -50.28 7.12
C GLU A 318 4.48 -49.52 8.11
N ALA A 319 4.52 -50.03 9.34
CA ALA A 319 5.32 -49.48 10.42
C ALA A 319 6.81 -49.76 10.16
N THR A 320 7.52 -48.81 9.57
CA THR A 320 8.98 -48.80 9.59
C THR A 320 9.45 -48.44 11.00
N GLY A 321 9.89 -49.47 11.72
CA GLY A 321 10.57 -49.35 12.99
C GLY A 321 11.85 -48.51 12.85
N VAL A 322 11.98 -47.52 13.72
CA VAL A 322 13.23 -46.80 13.96
C VAL A 322 14.07 -47.68 14.88
N PRO A 323 15.32 -48.05 14.51
CA PRO A 323 16.23 -48.72 15.43
C PRO A 323 16.65 -47.75 16.54
N SER A 324 16.45 -48.18 17.78
CA SER A 324 16.95 -47.52 18.97
C SER A 324 18.47 -47.51 18.97
N ASP A 325 19.08 -46.33 18.93
CA ASP A 325 20.51 -46.18 19.18
C ASP A 325 20.82 -46.58 20.62
N GLU A 326 21.61 -47.64 20.73
CA GLU A 326 22.14 -48.22 21.94
C GLU A 326 23.22 -47.30 22.52
N ILE A 327 22.93 -46.73 23.69
CA ILE A 327 23.86 -45.94 24.49
C ILE A 327 24.90 -46.89 25.10
N VAL A 328 26.12 -46.86 24.57
CA VAL A 328 27.29 -47.53 25.16
C VAL A 328 27.81 -46.69 26.33
N PRO A 329 27.93 -47.24 27.55
CA PRO A 329 28.58 -46.54 28.66
C PRO A 329 30.11 -46.55 28.50
N ALA A 330 30.72 -45.41 28.82
CA ALA A 330 32.16 -45.21 28.81
C ALA A 330 32.86 -46.15 29.80
N ALA A 331 33.83 -46.93 29.30
CA ALA A 331 34.74 -47.70 30.13
C ALA A 331 35.84 -46.79 30.68
N ASP A 332 35.94 -46.76 32.01
CA ASP A 332 37.07 -46.27 32.78
C ASP A 332 38.39 -46.84 32.26
N GLN A 333 39.39 -45.98 32.06
CA GLN A 333 40.79 -46.39 32.05
C GLN A 333 41.47 -45.96 33.36
N PRO A 334 42.10 -46.90 34.09
CA PRO A 334 42.95 -46.57 35.22
C PRO A 334 44.38 -46.25 34.77
N LYS A 335 44.90 -45.14 35.33
CA LYS A 335 46.29 -44.74 35.64
C LYS A 335 47.45 -45.13 34.72
#